data_AF-A0A6A8GD23-F1
#
_entry.id   AF-A0A6A8GD23-F1
#
_cell.length_a   1.000
_cell.length_b   1.000
_cell.length_c   1.000
_cell.angle_alpha   90.00
_cell.angle_beta   90.00
_cell.angle_gamma   90.00
#
_symmetry.space_group_name_H-M   'P 1'
#
loop_
_entity.id
_entity.type
_entity.pdbx_description
1 polymer ?
#
loop_
_entity_poly.entity_id
_entity_poly.type
_entity_poly.pdbx_seq_one_letter_code
_entity_poly.pdbx_strand_id
1 'polypeptide(L)'
;MVEVAAWLWLFVPIWLIVSVLAGIDAGKNSSQNAFIWALSVFVGGILGLLLYINLGRDQYGEETTAASDLPTQRGLTTCPNCQSLEDTEREVCRVCGEPL
;
A
#
# COMPACT_ATOMS: atom_id res chain seq x y z
N MET A 1 36.06 6.17 -20.58
CA MET A 1 36.15 4.98 -19.72
C MET A 1 36.48 5.35 -18.28
N VAL A 2 37.63 5.98 -18.01
CA VAL A 2 38.08 6.38 -16.65
C VAL A 2 37.11 7.34 -15.97
N GLU A 3 36.60 8.33 -16.71
CA GLU A 3 35.68 9.32 -16.18
C GLU A 3 34.37 8.67 -15.70
N VAL A 4 33.74 7.85 -16.54
CA VAL A 4 32.50 7.11 -16.20
C VAL A 4 32.70 6.22 -14.96
N ALA A 5 33.86 5.59 -14.83
CA ALA A 5 34.20 4.81 -13.65
C ALA A 5 34.32 5.67 -12.38
N ALA A 6 34.88 6.88 -12.48
CA ALA A 6 34.97 7.82 -11.37
C ALA A 6 33.58 8.29 -10.91
N TRP A 7 32.67 8.58 -11.86
CA TRP A 7 31.27 8.90 -11.54
C TRP A 7 30.57 7.72 -10.84
N LEU A 8 30.69 6.49 -11.36
CA LEU A 8 30.09 5.32 -10.72
C LEU A 8 30.60 5.08 -9.29
N TRP A 9 31.91 5.24 -9.07
CA TRP A 9 32.51 5.09 -7.75
C TRP A 9 32.01 6.10 -6.72
N LEU A 10 31.52 7.26 -7.15
CA LEU A 10 30.97 8.28 -6.28
C LEU A 10 29.47 8.08 -6.06
N PHE A 11 28.71 7.87 -7.15
CA PHE A 11 27.25 7.84 -7.08
C PHE A 11 26.68 6.51 -6.56
N VAL A 12 27.30 5.37 -6.86
CA VAL A 12 26.84 4.05 -6.40
C VAL A 12 26.85 3.92 -4.87
N PRO A 13 27.93 4.27 -4.14
CA PRO A 13 27.90 4.15 -2.68
C PRO A 13 26.94 5.15 -2.03
N ILE A 14 26.81 6.36 -2.57
CA ILE A 14 25.83 7.34 -2.10
C ILE A 14 24.41 6.76 -2.27
N TRP A 15 24.12 6.17 -3.43
CA TRP A 15 22.83 5.54 -3.68
C TRP A 15 22.54 4.36 -2.75
N LEU A 16 23.56 3.54 -2.47
CA LEU A 16 23.47 2.43 -1.51
C LEU A 16 23.13 2.96 -0.11
N ILE A 17 23.81 4.02 0.33
CA ILE A 17 23.55 4.68 1.62
C ILE A 17 22.09 5.16 1.67
N VAL A 18 21.61 5.86 0.63
CA VAL A 18 20.21 6.32 0.54
C VAL A 18 19.24 5.15 0.66
N SER A 19 19.52 4.03 0.01
CA SER A 19 18.68 2.82 0.06
C SER A 19 18.60 2.22 1.47
N VAL A 20 19.73 2.15 2.19
CA VAL A 20 19.77 1.68 3.58
C VAL A 20 19.05 2.65 4.51
N LEU A 21 19.26 3.96 4.33
CA LEU A 21 18.59 4.97 5.13
C LEU A 21 17.08 4.94 4.94
N ALA A 22 16.60 4.76 3.71
CA ALA A 22 15.18 4.58 3.43
C ALA A 22 14.61 3.34 4.13
N GLY A 23 15.36 2.24 4.20
CA GLY A 23 14.95 1.06 4.97
C GLY A 23 14.87 1.31 6.49
N ILE A 24 15.87 1.97 7.06
CA ILE A 24 15.87 2.32 8.50
C ILE A 24 14.72 3.28 8.82
N ASP A 25 14.47 4.25 7.94
CA ASP A 25 13.37 5.20 8.05
C ASP A 25 12.02 4.48 7.94
N ALA A 26 11.89 3.53 7.00
CA ALA A 26 10.69 2.72 6.81
C ALA A 26 10.38 1.85 8.04
N GLY A 27 11.41 1.32 8.71
CA GLY A 27 11.21 0.54 9.93
C GLY A 27 10.57 1.32 11.09
N LYS A 28 10.59 2.66 11.02
CA LYS A 28 9.95 3.55 12.00
C LYS A 28 8.68 4.20 11.48
N ASN A 29 8.60 4.46 10.18
CA ASN A 29 7.58 5.31 9.58
C ASN A 29 6.63 4.55 8.64
N SER A 30 6.83 3.26 8.42
CA SER A 30 5.99 2.41 7.55
C SER A 30 5.30 1.30 8.34
N SER A 31 4.09 0.92 7.94
CA SER A 31 3.46 -0.34 8.37
C SER A 31 4.04 -1.57 7.67
N GLN A 32 4.71 -1.37 6.53
CA GLN A 32 5.28 -2.43 5.71
C GLN A 32 6.72 -2.77 6.09
N ASN A 33 7.20 -3.93 5.62
CA ASN A 33 8.54 -4.41 5.94
C ASN A 33 9.64 -3.45 5.40
N ALA A 34 10.49 -2.96 6.30
CA ALA A 34 11.64 -2.11 6.02
C ALA A 34 12.54 -2.63 4.88
N PHE A 35 12.73 -3.96 4.79
CA PHE A 35 13.55 -4.56 3.75
C PHE A 35 12.97 -4.36 2.35
N ILE A 36 11.64 -4.40 2.20
CA ILE A 36 10.97 -4.20 0.91
C ILE A 36 11.20 -2.78 0.42
N TRP A 37 11.11 -1.80 1.31
CA TRP A 37 11.37 -0.41 0.96
C TRP A 37 12.84 -0.16 0.60
N ALA A 38 13.78 -0.71 1.36
CA ALA A 38 15.21 -0.63 1.01
C ALA A 38 15.52 -1.23 -0.36
N LEU A 39 14.98 -2.42 -0.65
CA LEU A 39 15.14 -3.12 -1.93
C LEU A 39 14.47 -2.36 -3.08
N SER A 40 13.27 -1.83 -2.85
CA SER A 40 12.53 -1.02 -3.82
C SER A 40 13.30 0.25 -4.20
N VAL A 41 13.88 0.97 -3.24
CA VAL A 41 14.74 2.13 -3.51
C VAL A 41 16.02 1.72 -4.23
N PHE A 42 16.66 0.62 -3.81
CA PHE A 42 17.89 0.17 -4.43
C PHE A 42 17.70 -0.22 -5.91
N VAL A 43 16.70 -1.04 -6.22
CA VAL A 43 16.44 -1.57 -7.57
C VAL A 43 15.64 -0.57 -8.42
N GLY A 44 14.60 0.03 -7.83
CA GLY A 44 13.72 0.99 -8.50
C GLY A 44 14.33 2.39 -8.61
N GLY A 45 15.48 2.65 -8.01
CA GLY A 45 16.16 3.93 -8.10
C GLY A 45 15.30 5.07 -7.53
N ILE A 46 15.29 6.19 -8.25
CA ILE A 46 14.45 7.36 -7.93
C ILE A 46 12.97 6.98 -7.84
N LEU A 47 12.50 6.06 -8.68
CA LEU A 47 11.09 5.65 -8.65
C LEU A 47 10.74 4.94 -7.35
N GLY A 48 11.60 4.03 -6.87
CA GLY A 48 11.42 3.37 -5.58
C GLY A 48 11.44 4.36 -4.41
N LEU A 49 12.31 5.37 -4.49
CA LEU A 49 12.37 6.46 -3.51
C LEU A 49 11.08 7.30 -3.50
N LEU A 50 10.54 7.64 -4.67
CA LEU A 50 9.28 8.38 -4.77
C LEU A 50 8.11 7.57 -4.22
N LEU A 51 8.05 6.27 -4.51
CA LEU A 51 7.03 5.38 -3.93
C LEU A 51 7.14 5.32 -2.42
N TYR A 52 8.36 5.22 -1.87
CA TYR A 52 8.57 5.24 -0.43
C TYR A 52 8.05 6.53 0.21
N ILE A 53 8.38 7.69 -0.37
CA ILE A 53 7.97 8.99 0.17
C ILE A 53 6.44 9.18 0.10
N ASN A 54 5.80 8.77 -1.00
CA ASN A 54 4.37 9.00 -1.20
C ASN A 54 3.48 7.94 -0.53
N LEU A 55 3.92 6.69 -0.46
CA LEU A 55 3.09 5.56 -0.03
C LEU A 55 3.65 4.82 1.18
N GLY A 56 4.97 4.83 1.38
CA GLY A 56 5.63 4.08 2.46
C GLY A 56 5.61 4.77 3.82
N ARG A 57 5.29 6.06 3.91
CA ARG A 57 5.27 6.83 5.17
C ARG A 57 3.86 6.96 5.73
N ASP A 58 3.21 5.83 5.99
CA ASP A 58 1.82 5.72 6.40
C ASP A 58 1.59 5.83 7.93
N GLN A 59 2.65 5.91 8.75
CA GLN A 59 2.49 6.09 10.20
C GLN A 59 2.14 7.53 10.65
N TYR A 60 1.93 8.46 9.72
CA TYR A 60 1.38 9.79 10.02
C TYR A 60 -0.15 9.77 9.92
N GLY A 61 -0.80 9.01 10.81
CA GLY A 61 -2.26 8.98 10.90
C GLY A 61 -2.78 7.57 10.94
N GLU A 62 -2.98 7.07 12.16
CA GLU A 62 -4.10 6.16 12.39
C GLU A 62 -5.37 6.87 11.88
N GLU A 63 -6.14 6.15 11.07
CA GLU A 63 -7.44 6.52 10.49
C GLU A 63 -7.44 7.55 9.34
N THR A 64 -7.12 7.11 8.12
CA THR A 64 -8.00 7.49 7.00
C THR A 64 -8.16 6.32 6.05
N THR A 65 -9.18 5.52 6.36
CA THR A 65 -10.10 4.94 5.38
C THR A 65 -10.38 5.95 4.24
N ALA A 66 -9.65 5.89 3.12
CA ALA A 66 -10.09 6.50 1.87
C ALA A 66 -9.18 6.12 0.69
N ALA A 67 -9.48 4.99 0.04
CA ALA A 67 -9.64 4.95 -1.43
C ALA A 67 -10.16 3.57 -1.90
N SER A 68 -11.28 3.10 -1.33
CA SER A 68 -12.23 2.17 -1.97
C SER A 68 -13.50 2.02 -1.13
N ASP A 69 -14.04 3.09 -0.55
CA ASP A 69 -15.40 3.03 0.00
C ASP A 69 -16.14 4.31 -0.35
N LEU A 70 -17.02 4.17 -1.34
CA LEU A 70 -18.15 5.04 -1.58
C LEU A 70 -18.99 5.16 -0.28
N PRO A 71 -19.87 6.17 -0.15
CA PRO A 71 -20.76 6.27 1.00
C PRO A 71 -21.79 5.14 0.94
N THR A 72 -21.44 3.99 1.48
CA THR A 72 -22.31 2.81 1.53
C THR A 72 -21.90 2.00 2.77
N GLN A 73 -22.12 2.57 3.95
CA GLN A 73 -22.58 1.75 5.08
C GLN A 73 -24.01 1.23 4.77
N ARG A 74 -24.19 0.54 3.65
CA ARG A 74 -25.29 -0.43 3.55
C ARG A 74 -24.72 -1.65 4.22
N GLY A 75 -25.28 -2.05 5.36
CA GLY A 75 -24.96 -3.35 5.93
C GLY A 75 -25.09 -4.40 4.82
N LEU A 76 -24.11 -5.28 4.69
CA LEU A 76 -24.30 -6.49 3.91
C LEU A 76 -24.87 -7.52 4.89
N THR A 77 -26.06 -8.03 4.60
CA THR A 77 -26.66 -9.15 5.34
C THR A 77 -26.63 -10.40 4.46
N THR A 78 -26.47 -11.55 5.10
CA THR A 78 -26.48 -12.85 4.43
C THR A 78 -27.90 -13.39 4.43
N CYS A 79 -28.44 -13.72 3.25
CA CYS A 79 -29.77 -14.32 3.16
C CYS A 79 -29.81 -15.67 3.90
N PRO A 80 -30.76 -15.91 4.82
CA PRO A 80 -30.82 -17.14 5.60
C PRO A 80 -31.19 -18.38 4.77
N ASN A 81 -31.80 -18.22 3.59
CA ASN A 81 -32.21 -19.36 2.79
C ASN A 81 -31.15 -19.79 1.75
N CYS A 82 -30.56 -18.86 1.02
CA CYS A 82 -29.61 -19.18 -0.05
C CYS A 82 -28.16 -18.73 0.23
N GLN A 83 -27.92 -18.07 1.37
CA GLN A 83 -26.61 -17.59 1.80
C GLN A 83 -25.94 -16.60 0.83
N SER A 84 -26.69 -15.98 -0.08
CA SER A 84 -26.18 -14.88 -0.89
C SER A 84 -25.96 -13.63 -0.03
N LEU A 85 -24.89 -12.89 -0.33
CA LEU A 85 -24.62 -11.58 0.25
C LEU A 85 -25.51 -10.52 -0.43
N GLU A 86 -26.32 -9.81 0.35
CA GLU A 86 -27.25 -8.78 -0.14
C GLU A 86 -27.18 -7.51 0.71
N ASP A 87 -27.62 -6.38 0.15
CA ASP A 87 -27.74 -5.10 0.88
C ASP A 87 -28.86 -5.17 1.93
N THR A 88 -28.64 -4.66 3.15
CA THR A 88 -29.66 -4.54 4.22
C THR A 88 -30.85 -3.65 3.83
N GLU A 89 -30.71 -2.77 2.83
CA GLU A 89 -31.82 -1.96 2.31
C GLU A 89 -32.78 -2.77 1.40
N ARG A 90 -32.42 -4.01 1.03
CA ARG A 90 -33.30 -4.90 0.28
C ARG A 90 -34.17 -5.69 1.24
N GLU A 91 -35.47 -5.73 0.97
CA GLU A 91 -36.42 -6.58 1.69
C GLU A 91 -36.49 -7.99 1.09
N VAL A 92 -35.99 -8.18 -0.14
CA VAL A 92 -36.09 -9.43 -0.90
C VAL A 92 -34.75 -9.80 -1.52
N CYS A 93 -34.34 -11.06 -1.37
CA CYS A 93 -33.14 -11.62 -1.95
C CYS A 93 -33.24 -11.71 -3.49
N ARG A 94 -32.17 -11.35 -4.20
CA ARG A 94 -32.14 -11.37 -5.67
C ARG A 94 -32.00 -12.78 -6.26
N VAL A 95 -31.45 -13.72 -5.49
CA VAL A 95 -31.14 -15.06 -5.94
C VAL A 95 -32.33 -16.00 -5.75
N CYS A 96 -32.91 -16.03 -4.56
CA CYS A 96 -34.04 -16.93 -4.24
C CYS A 96 -35.41 -16.25 -4.23
N GLY A 97 -35.48 -14.92 -4.22
CA GLY A 97 -36.76 -14.18 -4.21
C GLY A 97 -37.49 -14.18 -2.87
N GLU A 98 -36.85 -14.63 -1.80
CA GLU A 98 -37.41 -14.66 -0.44
C GLU A 98 -37.02 -13.44 0.39
N PRO A 99 -37.77 -13.12 1.46
CA PRO A 99 -37.43 -11.97 2.31
C PRO A 99 -36.11 -12.17 3.06
N LEU A 100 -35.36 -11.06 3.21
CA LEU A 100 -34.08 -11.02 3.93
C LEU A 100 -34.25 -10.93 5.45
#